data_AF-A0A4Q5V753-F1
#
_entry.id   AF-A0A4Q5V753-F1
#
_cell.length_a   1.000
_cell.length_b   1.000
_cell.length_c   1.000
_cell.angle_alpha   90.00
_cell.angle_beta   90.00
_cell.angle_gamma   90.00
#
_symmetry.space_group_name_H-M   'P 1'
#
loop_
_entity.id
_entity.type
_entity.pdbx_description
1 polymer ?
#
loop_
_entity_poly.entity_id
_entity_poly.type
_entity_poly.pdbx_seq_one_letter_code
_entity_poly.pdbx_strand_id
1 'polypeptide(L)'
;MLQKKNNTALGNEFILFSQKYLTVFSILLLLVSCGGGSSHHQNSNASSSSSSSASSVAVISTYNVLGPCAESSPYTLTITNGNLINSGHLEKMICNFFATYPKIVELLNPNASKTITFTFSPGANDIAAAYGTNIVYLTSYLAEAPDDVDIVVHETTHAAQAELVEKLPRWIIEGTADFIRDLYGLDSKNIWSIPRRYVDNKKHYTNGYGDAAGFFKWIDAIYRQNQLPVAAEISRTTLTTPYTDDIWVALTGKSLDALWNEYVNFPVTPPYTTGVSVFNGANFTGYEVKLERGNYDLQDLLSLGVTDNQIASIKIPDGYKVKVYVDINFAGEQKVFTSTSPVMDEAMLLKISSLIVE
;
A
#
# COMPACT_ATOMS: atom_id res chain seq x y z
N MET A 1 30.88 62.19 18.82
CA MET A 1 31.90 61.91 17.80
C MET A 1 31.21 61.27 16.60
N LEU A 2 31.13 62.04 15.50
CA LEU A 2 31.08 61.70 14.06
C LEU A 2 30.31 60.43 13.63
N GLN A 3 29.08 60.57 13.11
CA GLN A 3 28.66 60.80 11.69
C GLN A 3 28.79 59.55 10.79
N LYS A 4 27.68 58.91 10.37
CA LYS A 4 26.88 59.14 9.13
C LYS A 4 27.71 59.14 7.83
N LYS A 5 27.41 58.21 6.91
CA LYS A 5 26.82 58.55 5.58
C LYS A 5 26.43 57.34 4.73
N ASN A 6 25.32 57.53 4.03
CA ASN A 6 24.68 56.68 3.04
C ASN A 6 25.38 56.74 1.66
N ASN A 7 24.91 55.85 0.78
CA ASN A 7 24.36 56.12 -0.57
C ASN A 7 25.15 55.67 -1.83
N THR A 8 24.44 54.81 -2.59
CA THR A 8 24.16 54.84 -4.06
C THR A 8 25.28 54.65 -5.10
N ALA A 9 25.14 53.52 -5.83
CA ALA A 9 24.78 53.41 -7.26
C ALA A 9 25.78 53.80 -8.39
N LEU A 10 25.84 52.87 -9.36
CA LEU A 10 26.09 52.99 -10.81
C LEU A 10 27.54 53.07 -11.35
N GLY A 11 27.87 52.12 -12.24
CA GLY A 11 28.41 52.43 -13.57
C GLY A 11 29.70 51.74 -14.00
N ASN A 12 29.55 50.80 -14.97
CA ASN A 12 30.46 50.43 -16.08
C ASN A 12 31.89 49.94 -15.76
N GLU A 13 32.51 49.00 -16.45
CA GLU A 13 32.31 48.27 -17.71
C GLU A 13 33.35 47.14 -17.69
N PHE A 14 33.05 45.91 -18.12
CA PHE A 14 33.99 45.09 -18.90
C PHE A 14 33.24 43.99 -19.64
N ILE A 15 33.61 43.85 -20.90
CA ILE A 15 32.88 43.23 -22.00
C ILE A 15 33.44 41.82 -22.30
N LEU A 16 32.51 40.88 -22.55
CA LEU A 16 32.56 39.64 -23.38
C LEU A 16 33.55 38.51 -23.04
N PHE A 17 33.02 37.30 -22.77
CA PHE A 17 32.81 36.26 -23.81
C PHE A 17 32.04 35.03 -23.26
N SER A 18 30.99 34.62 -23.98
CA SER A 18 30.67 33.23 -24.37
C SER A 18 30.65 32.10 -23.30
N GLN A 19 29.48 31.56 -22.97
CA GLN A 19 28.92 30.34 -23.60
C GLN A 19 27.57 29.97 -22.96
N LYS A 20 26.61 29.61 -23.81
CA LYS A 20 25.27 29.12 -23.44
C LYS A 20 25.38 27.84 -22.62
N TYR A 21 24.87 27.83 -21.38
CA TYR A 21 24.50 26.60 -20.71
C TYR A 21 23.01 26.34 -20.97
N LEU A 22 22.77 25.43 -21.91
CA LEU A 22 21.53 24.67 -22.02
C LEU A 22 21.64 23.57 -20.95
N THR A 23 21.06 23.78 -19.77
CA THR A 23 20.92 22.69 -18.80
C THR A 23 19.76 21.80 -19.25
N VAL A 24 20.13 20.65 -19.80
CA VAL A 24 19.24 19.51 -19.99
C VAL A 24 18.78 19.07 -18.61
N PHE A 25 17.48 19.21 -18.32
CA PHE A 25 16.85 18.48 -17.22
C PHE A 25 16.91 16.99 -17.58
N SER A 26 17.91 16.29 -17.04
CA SER A 26 17.87 14.84 -16.96
C SER A 26 16.77 14.47 -15.97
N ILE A 27 15.60 14.07 -16.47
CA ILE A 27 14.58 13.38 -15.69
C ILE A 27 15.22 12.05 -15.28
N LEU A 28 15.76 11.99 -14.06
CA LEU A 28 16.24 10.77 -13.46
C LEU A 28 15.01 9.97 -13.02
N LEU A 29 14.60 9.00 -13.83
CA LEU A 29 13.50 8.10 -13.50
C LEU A 29 14.00 7.13 -12.41
N LEU A 30 13.77 7.47 -11.13
CA LEU A 30 14.15 6.61 -10.01
C LEU A 30 13.18 5.44 -9.88
N LEU A 31 13.75 4.25 -9.70
CA LEU A 31 13.08 2.95 -9.68
C LEU A 31 12.56 2.68 -8.26
N VAL A 32 11.24 2.56 -8.09
CA VAL A 32 10.69 1.92 -6.88
C VAL A 32 10.49 0.45 -7.23
N SER A 33 11.29 -0.42 -6.61
CA SER A 33 11.29 -1.85 -6.88
C SER A 33 10.94 -2.61 -5.62
N CYS A 34 10.01 -3.54 -5.77
CA CYS A 34 9.40 -4.30 -4.68
C CYS A 34 10.10 -5.66 -4.61
N GLY A 35 11.17 -5.75 -3.83
CA GLY A 35 11.92 -6.99 -3.63
C GLY A 35 11.75 -7.52 -2.20
N GLY A 36 10.99 -8.61 -2.04
CA GLY A 36 10.95 -9.37 -0.78
C GLY A 36 12.26 -10.14 -0.57
N GLY A 37 12.93 -9.92 0.55
CA GLY A 37 14.24 -10.51 0.83
C GLY A 37 14.23 -12.03 0.85
N SER A 38 14.97 -12.64 -0.07
CA SER A 38 15.59 -13.97 0.07
C SER A 38 16.74 -14.11 -0.92
N SER A 39 17.94 -14.29 -0.37
CA SER A 39 19.21 -14.39 -1.09
C SER A 39 19.35 -15.72 -1.85
N HIS A 40 19.52 -15.66 -3.17
CA HIS A 40 20.12 -16.75 -3.93
C HIS A 40 21.29 -16.26 -4.80
N HIS A 41 22.49 -16.54 -4.32
CA HIS A 41 23.73 -16.55 -5.09
C HIS A 41 23.60 -17.57 -6.23
N GLN A 42 23.91 -17.21 -7.48
CA GLN A 42 24.74 -18.02 -8.37
C GLN A 42 25.50 -17.16 -9.37
N ASN A 43 26.70 -17.65 -9.68
CA ASN A 43 27.77 -17.04 -10.46
C ASN A 43 27.96 -17.92 -11.70
N SER A 44 28.04 -17.36 -12.91
CA SER A 44 28.91 -17.88 -13.98
C SER A 44 28.92 -16.99 -15.23
N ASN A 45 30.16 -16.81 -15.72
CA ASN A 45 30.54 -16.20 -16.98
C ASN A 45 30.03 -16.99 -18.19
N ALA A 46 29.65 -16.30 -19.27
CA ALA A 46 29.93 -16.74 -20.64
C ALA A 46 29.96 -15.56 -21.62
N SER A 47 30.95 -15.62 -22.50
CA SER A 47 31.38 -14.63 -23.48
C SER A 47 30.49 -14.48 -24.71
N SER A 48 30.61 -13.29 -25.31
CA SER A 48 30.02 -12.76 -26.53
C SER A 48 30.09 -13.63 -27.80
N SER A 49 29.02 -13.58 -28.60
CA SER A 49 29.12 -13.53 -30.07
C SER A 49 27.90 -12.81 -30.66
N SER A 50 28.17 -11.79 -31.48
CA SER A 50 27.24 -10.95 -32.21
C SER A 50 26.62 -11.66 -33.42
N SER A 51 25.31 -11.52 -33.61
CA SER A 51 24.71 -11.52 -34.94
C SER A 51 23.38 -10.77 -34.94
N SER A 52 23.34 -9.72 -35.76
CA SER A 52 22.20 -8.88 -36.09
C SER A 52 21.10 -9.65 -36.83
N SER A 53 19.84 -9.50 -36.42
CA SER A 53 18.71 -9.51 -37.36
C SER A 53 17.43 -8.99 -36.71
N ALA A 54 16.92 -7.92 -37.33
CA ALA A 54 15.52 -7.49 -37.39
C ALA A 54 14.78 -7.29 -36.06
N SER A 55 14.68 -6.02 -35.66
CA SER A 55 13.68 -5.50 -34.73
C SER A 55 12.28 -6.00 -35.10
N SER A 56 11.76 -6.96 -34.33
CA SER A 56 10.33 -7.21 -34.30
C SER A 56 9.68 -6.04 -33.58
N VAL A 57 8.95 -5.23 -34.34
CA VAL A 57 8.02 -4.22 -33.83
C VAL A 57 7.18 -4.89 -32.75
N ALA A 58 7.24 -4.38 -31.52
CA ALA A 58 6.36 -4.82 -30.44
C ALA A 58 4.92 -4.67 -30.96
N VAL A 59 4.22 -5.80 -31.09
CA VAL A 59 2.79 -5.78 -31.36
C VAL A 59 2.17 -5.14 -30.13
N ILE A 60 1.83 -3.85 -30.22
CA ILE A 60 0.87 -3.24 -29.32
C ILE A 60 -0.44 -3.92 -29.67
N SER A 61 -0.68 -5.09 -29.10
CA SER A 61 -2.03 -5.57 -28.93
C SER A 61 -2.65 -4.62 -27.93
N THR A 62 -3.27 -3.53 -28.42
CA THR A 62 -4.28 -2.83 -27.66
C THR A 62 -5.34 -3.87 -27.37
N TYR A 63 -5.21 -4.53 -26.23
CA TYR A 63 -6.34 -5.18 -25.62
C TYR A 63 -7.30 -4.03 -25.31
N ASN A 64 -8.28 -3.86 -26.19
CA ASN A 64 -9.51 -3.17 -25.84
C ASN A 64 -10.16 -4.03 -24.75
N VAL A 65 -9.65 -3.98 -23.52
CA VAL A 65 -10.41 -4.43 -22.35
C VAL A 65 -11.39 -3.30 -22.02
N LEU A 66 -12.27 -3.03 -22.98
CA LEU A 66 -13.60 -2.49 -22.72
C LEU A 66 -14.47 -3.66 -22.23
N GLY A 67 -14.00 -4.34 -21.18
CA GLY A 67 -14.83 -5.23 -20.38
C GLY A 67 -15.66 -4.39 -19.41
N PRO A 68 -16.68 -4.98 -18.75
CA PRO A 68 -17.55 -4.27 -17.80
C PRO A 68 -16.79 -3.50 -16.71
N CYS A 69 -15.58 -3.93 -16.36
CA CYS A 69 -14.76 -3.28 -15.34
C CYS A 69 -14.29 -1.85 -15.71
N ALA A 70 -14.15 -1.53 -17.01
CA ALA A 70 -13.70 -0.21 -17.47
C ALA A 70 -14.87 0.73 -17.80
N GLU A 71 -16.11 0.23 -17.72
CA GLU A 71 -17.29 0.94 -18.20
C GLU A 71 -17.44 2.28 -17.46
N SER A 72 -17.53 3.38 -18.24
CA SER A 72 -17.65 4.75 -17.73
C SER A 72 -16.47 5.27 -16.89
N SER A 73 -15.34 4.57 -16.86
CA SER A 73 -14.16 5.05 -16.14
C SER A 73 -13.48 6.21 -16.89
N PRO A 74 -13.11 7.31 -16.20
CA PRO A 74 -12.29 8.36 -16.78
C PRO A 74 -10.79 8.00 -16.84
N TYR A 75 -10.43 6.78 -16.42
CA TYR A 75 -9.06 6.26 -16.42
C TYR A 75 -8.80 5.37 -17.62
N THR A 76 -7.56 5.36 -18.08
CA THR A 76 -7.10 4.55 -19.21
C THR A 76 -6.01 3.61 -18.74
N LEU A 77 -6.15 2.32 -19.05
CA LEU A 77 -5.13 1.31 -18.82
C LEU A 77 -4.64 0.75 -20.17
N THR A 78 -3.35 0.88 -20.43
CA THR A 78 -2.69 0.25 -21.58
C THR A 78 -2.01 -1.05 -21.14
N ILE A 79 -2.14 -2.11 -21.94
CA ILE A 79 -1.53 -3.41 -21.65
C ILE A 79 -0.44 -3.70 -22.67
N THR A 80 0.77 -3.96 -22.19
CA THR A 80 1.92 -4.39 -22.98
C THR A 80 2.28 -5.83 -22.61
N ASN A 81 2.38 -6.71 -23.61
CA ASN A 81 2.71 -8.14 -23.45
C ASN A 81 1.73 -8.94 -22.56
N GLY A 82 0.46 -8.56 -22.50
CA GLY A 82 -0.56 -9.26 -21.70
C GLY A 82 -0.74 -10.75 -22.04
N ASN A 83 -0.35 -11.15 -23.26
CA ASN A 83 -0.34 -12.54 -23.71
C ASN A 83 0.69 -13.44 -23.00
N LEU A 84 1.58 -12.88 -22.17
CA LEU A 84 2.58 -13.64 -21.41
C LEU A 84 2.07 -14.20 -20.08
N ILE A 85 0.84 -13.86 -19.67
CA ILE A 85 0.21 -14.37 -18.45
C ILE A 85 -1.15 -15.02 -18.77
N ASN A 86 -1.69 -15.76 -17.80
CA ASN A 86 -3.02 -16.33 -17.92
C ASN A 86 -4.08 -15.23 -18.13
N SER A 87 -4.98 -15.40 -19.10
CA SER A 87 -5.97 -14.38 -19.46
C SER A 87 -6.97 -14.07 -18.34
N GLY A 88 -7.33 -15.06 -17.52
CA GLY A 88 -8.18 -14.84 -16.34
C GLY A 88 -7.46 -14.08 -15.23
N HIS A 89 -6.16 -14.32 -15.04
CA HIS A 89 -5.35 -13.51 -14.12
C HIS A 89 -5.25 -12.06 -14.62
N LEU A 90 -4.97 -11.86 -15.91
CA LEU A 90 -4.95 -10.53 -16.54
C LEU A 90 -6.27 -9.77 -16.33
N GLU A 91 -7.40 -10.42 -16.57
CA GLU A 91 -8.72 -9.81 -16.36
C GLU A 91 -8.93 -9.37 -14.91
N LYS A 92 -8.58 -10.20 -13.92
CA LYS A 92 -8.67 -9.82 -12.50
C LYS A 92 -7.79 -8.62 -12.17
N MET A 93 -6.55 -8.57 -12.67
CA MET A 93 -5.65 -7.43 -12.44
C MET A 93 -6.21 -6.14 -13.04
N ILE A 94 -6.80 -6.20 -14.24
CA ILE A 94 -7.44 -5.06 -14.89
C ILE A 94 -8.65 -4.59 -14.09
N CYS A 95 -9.52 -5.49 -13.66
CA CYS A 95 -10.68 -5.15 -12.85
C CYS A 95 -10.28 -4.57 -11.49
N ASN A 96 -9.21 -5.07 -10.87
CA ASN A 96 -8.65 -4.49 -9.65
C ASN A 96 -8.25 -3.04 -9.89
N PHE A 97 -7.45 -2.76 -10.92
CA PHE A 97 -7.05 -1.39 -11.28
C PHE A 97 -8.24 -0.43 -11.37
N PHE A 98 -9.27 -0.79 -12.15
CA PHE A 98 -10.42 0.10 -12.34
C PHE A 98 -11.26 0.28 -11.08
N ALA A 99 -11.28 -0.71 -10.18
CA ALA A 99 -12.00 -0.62 -8.91
C ALA A 99 -11.24 0.17 -7.82
N THR A 100 -9.90 0.21 -7.88
CA THR A 100 -9.06 0.73 -6.80
C THR A 100 -8.34 2.02 -7.17
N TYR A 101 -7.70 2.13 -8.33
CA TYR A 101 -6.88 3.29 -8.70
C TYR A 101 -7.61 4.65 -8.62
N PRO A 102 -8.89 4.77 -9.02
CA PRO A 102 -9.63 6.03 -8.82
C PRO A 102 -9.67 6.50 -7.36
N LYS A 103 -9.82 5.56 -6.42
CA LYS A 103 -9.85 5.83 -4.97
C LYS A 103 -8.46 6.24 -4.46
N ILE A 104 -7.42 5.59 -4.98
CA ILE A 104 -6.01 5.92 -4.66
C ILE A 104 -5.70 7.36 -5.07
N VAL A 105 -6.05 7.73 -6.30
CA VAL A 105 -5.84 9.09 -6.84
C VAL A 105 -6.63 10.12 -6.04
N GLU A 106 -7.90 9.86 -5.74
CA GLU A 106 -8.73 10.76 -4.92
C GLU A 106 -8.10 11.00 -3.53
N LEU A 107 -7.64 9.93 -2.89
CA LEU A 107 -7.09 9.97 -1.54
C LEU A 107 -5.73 10.68 -1.49
N LEU A 108 -4.78 10.28 -2.34
CA LEU A 108 -3.39 10.70 -2.24
C LEU A 108 -3.03 11.92 -3.08
N ASN A 109 -3.43 11.92 -4.35
CA ASN A 109 -3.01 12.93 -5.31
C ASN A 109 -4.03 13.07 -6.46
N PRO A 110 -5.04 13.94 -6.32
CA PRO A 110 -6.09 14.11 -7.33
C PRO A 110 -5.59 14.56 -8.72
N ASN A 111 -4.34 15.01 -8.81
CA ASN A 111 -3.69 15.44 -10.06
C ASN A 111 -2.88 14.33 -10.72
N ALA A 112 -2.79 13.13 -10.13
CA ALA A 112 -2.07 12.01 -10.70
C ALA A 112 -2.60 11.63 -12.09
N SER A 113 -1.74 11.01 -12.90
CA SER A 113 -2.09 10.61 -14.26
C SER A 113 -3.30 9.67 -14.26
N LYS A 114 -4.24 9.94 -15.17
CA LYS A 114 -5.36 9.04 -15.45
C LYS A 114 -5.01 7.92 -16.42
N THR A 115 -3.80 7.95 -16.99
CA THR A 115 -3.32 6.93 -17.94
C THR A 115 -2.18 6.14 -17.33
N ILE A 116 -2.37 4.84 -17.20
CA ILE A 116 -1.40 3.87 -16.65
C ILE A 116 -1.11 2.80 -17.70
N THR A 117 0.11 2.26 -17.69
CA THR A 117 0.51 1.13 -18.52
C THR A 117 0.91 -0.04 -17.62
N PHE A 118 0.39 -1.24 -17.89
CA PHE A 118 0.93 -2.48 -17.35
C PHE A 118 1.79 -3.16 -18.40
N THR A 119 3.02 -3.48 -18.03
CA THR A 119 3.99 -4.20 -18.85
C THR A 119 4.32 -5.52 -18.20
N PHE A 120 4.01 -6.62 -18.87
CA PHE A 120 4.37 -7.96 -18.41
C PHE A 120 5.72 -8.36 -19.01
N SER A 121 6.70 -8.66 -18.15
CA SER A 121 8.07 -8.92 -18.58
C SER A 121 8.66 -10.16 -17.91
N PRO A 122 9.25 -11.11 -18.67
CA PRO A 122 10.01 -12.23 -18.10
C PRO A 122 11.39 -11.80 -17.59
N GLY A 123 11.85 -10.59 -17.93
CA GLY A 123 13.14 -10.04 -17.52
C GLY A 123 13.02 -8.88 -16.52
N ALA A 124 11.90 -8.77 -15.79
CA ALA A 124 11.79 -7.81 -14.70
C ALA A 124 12.76 -8.17 -13.57
N ASN A 125 13.38 -7.16 -12.94
CA ASN A 125 14.38 -7.37 -11.88
C ASN A 125 13.76 -7.66 -10.50
N ASP A 126 12.48 -7.34 -10.33
CA ASP A 126 11.71 -7.49 -9.10
C ASP A 126 10.32 -8.04 -9.45
N ILE A 127 9.57 -8.50 -8.45
CA ILE A 127 8.24 -9.09 -8.69
C ILE A 127 7.29 -8.10 -9.38
N ALA A 128 7.43 -6.81 -9.04
CA ALA A 128 6.90 -5.69 -9.77
C ALA A 128 7.66 -4.39 -9.44
N ALA A 129 7.53 -3.39 -10.31
CA ALA A 129 8.10 -2.06 -10.11
C ALA A 129 7.31 -0.99 -10.88
N ALA A 130 7.21 0.20 -10.30
CA ALA A 130 6.60 1.36 -10.92
C ALA A 130 7.65 2.32 -11.49
N TYR A 131 7.48 2.70 -12.75
CA TYR A 131 8.28 3.69 -13.47
C TYR A 131 7.38 4.83 -13.96
N GLY A 132 7.08 5.75 -13.05
CA GLY A 132 6.05 6.76 -13.27
C GLY A 132 4.70 6.10 -13.49
N THR A 133 4.16 6.18 -14.71
CA THR A 133 2.87 5.58 -15.08
C THR A 133 2.99 4.18 -15.69
N ASN A 134 4.21 3.66 -15.89
CA ASN A 134 4.43 2.32 -16.40
C ASN A 134 4.76 1.37 -15.25
N ILE A 135 3.87 0.42 -14.99
CA ILE A 135 4.06 -0.64 -14.01
C ILE A 135 4.56 -1.90 -14.72
N VAL A 136 5.68 -2.43 -14.28
CA VAL A 136 6.27 -3.65 -14.84
C VAL A 136 6.07 -4.79 -13.87
N TYR A 137 5.48 -5.90 -14.32
CA TYR A 137 5.27 -7.11 -13.53
C TYR A 137 6.12 -8.28 -14.05
N LEU A 138 6.73 -9.03 -13.13
CA LEU A 138 7.47 -10.24 -13.44
C LEU A 138 6.51 -11.40 -13.75
N THR A 139 6.59 -11.94 -14.96
CA THR A 139 5.65 -12.99 -15.40
C THR A 139 5.77 -14.30 -14.63
N SER A 140 6.99 -14.66 -14.17
CA SER A 140 7.18 -15.89 -13.37
C SER A 140 6.52 -15.78 -11.99
N TYR A 141 6.63 -14.61 -11.34
CA TYR A 141 5.93 -14.36 -10.08
C TYR A 141 4.42 -14.50 -10.23
N LEU A 142 3.82 -13.87 -11.25
CA LEU A 142 2.37 -13.94 -11.48
C LEU A 142 1.88 -15.35 -11.85
N ALA A 143 2.76 -16.24 -12.33
CA ALA A 143 2.44 -17.64 -12.55
C ALA A 143 2.44 -18.45 -11.23
N GLU A 144 3.32 -18.10 -10.29
CA GLU A 144 3.42 -18.72 -8.96
C GLU A 144 2.36 -18.19 -7.98
N ALA A 145 1.94 -16.93 -8.15
CA ALA A 145 0.94 -16.25 -7.33
C ALA A 145 -0.30 -15.79 -8.15
N PRO A 146 -1.09 -16.71 -8.72
CA PRO A 146 -2.21 -16.37 -9.63
C PRO A 146 -3.43 -15.71 -8.94
N ASP A 147 -3.43 -15.67 -7.60
CA ASP A 147 -4.46 -15.02 -6.80
C ASP A 147 -4.02 -13.65 -6.27
N ASP A 148 -2.72 -13.31 -6.32
CA ASP A 148 -2.21 -12.02 -5.84
C ASP A 148 -2.48 -10.90 -6.86
N VAL A 149 -3.71 -10.41 -6.82
CA VAL A 149 -4.16 -9.29 -7.65
C VAL A 149 -3.96 -7.95 -6.95
N ASP A 150 -3.68 -7.96 -5.64
CA ASP A 150 -3.51 -6.75 -4.82
C ASP A 150 -2.11 -6.14 -4.95
N ILE A 151 -1.16 -6.85 -5.56
CA ILE A 151 0.07 -6.24 -6.11
C ILE A 151 -0.26 -5.06 -7.02
N VAL A 152 -1.38 -5.08 -7.74
CA VAL A 152 -1.84 -3.95 -8.56
C VAL A 152 -2.07 -2.70 -7.71
N VAL A 153 -2.65 -2.84 -6.52
CA VAL A 153 -2.96 -1.71 -5.63
C VAL A 153 -1.67 -1.10 -5.09
N HIS A 154 -0.71 -1.93 -4.70
CA HIS A 154 0.61 -1.46 -4.26
C HIS A 154 1.31 -0.68 -5.39
N GLU A 155 1.46 -1.28 -6.56
CA GLU A 155 2.22 -0.67 -7.65
C GLU A 155 1.54 0.58 -8.24
N THR A 156 0.20 0.58 -8.32
CA THR A 156 -0.53 1.75 -8.81
C THR A 156 -0.58 2.88 -7.78
N THR A 157 -0.35 2.58 -6.49
CA THR A 157 -0.08 3.62 -5.49
C THR A 157 1.20 4.38 -5.82
N HIS A 158 2.27 3.69 -6.23
CA HIS A 158 3.49 4.35 -6.66
C HIS A 158 3.27 5.26 -7.89
N ALA A 159 2.37 4.89 -8.80
CA ALA A 159 1.99 5.77 -9.91
C ALA A 159 1.30 7.07 -9.43
N ALA A 160 0.45 7.00 -8.41
CA ALA A 160 -0.15 8.18 -7.78
C ALA A 160 0.88 9.01 -6.99
N GLN A 161 1.93 8.36 -6.49
CA GLN A 161 3.04 8.97 -5.76
C GLN A 161 4.21 9.42 -6.64
N ALA A 162 4.12 9.35 -7.98
CA ALA A 162 5.25 9.60 -8.87
C ALA A 162 5.97 10.95 -8.61
N GLU A 163 5.22 12.02 -8.28
CA GLU A 163 5.79 13.34 -7.95
C GLU A 163 6.31 13.47 -6.51
N LEU A 164 6.08 12.45 -5.67
CA LEU A 164 6.45 12.39 -4.27
C LEU A 164 7.71 11.55 -4.02
N VAL A 165 8.10 10.69 -4.96
CA VAL A 165 9.23 9.74 -4.80
C VAL A 165 10.54 10.44 -4.39
N GLU A 166 10.79 11.65 -4.91
CA GLU A 166 11.99 12.44 -4.55
C GLU A 166 11.76 13.40 -3.36
N LYS A 167 10.52 13.57 -2.92
CA LYS A 167 10.12 14.53 -1.88
C LYS A 167 9.90 13.87 -0.52
N LEU A 168 9.68 12.56 -0.49
CA LEU A 168 9.41 11.79 0.72
C LEU A 168 10.51 10.75 0.96
N PRO A 169 10.83 10.45 2.24
CA PRO A 169 11.62 9.28 2.59
C PRO A 169 11.02 8.00 1.99
N ARG A 170 11.87 7.10 1.47
CA ARG A 170 11.43 5.84 0.85
C ARG A 170 10.48 5.03 1.73
N TRP A 171 10.71 5.00 3.04
CA TRP A 171 9.86 4.24 3.96
C TRP A 171 8.41 4.75 4.01
N ILE A 172 8.19 6.05 3.77
CA ILE A 172 6.84 6.61 3.65
C ILE A 172 6.22 6.22 2.32
N ILE A 173 6.98 6.24 1.23
CA ILE A 173 6.51 5.81 -0.10
C ILE A 173 6.03 4.35 -0.04
N GLU A 174 6.90 3.42 0.37
CA GLU A 174 6.59 1.99 0.46
C GLU A 174 5.51 1.69 1.51
N GLY A 175 5.57 2.35 2.66
CA GLY A 175 4.57 2.20 3.71
C GLY A 175 3.19 2.67 3.28
N THR A 176 3.11 3.75 2.50
CA THR A 176 1.84 4.24 1.95
C THR A 176 1.27 3.26 0.94
N ALA A 177 2.11 2.68 0.06
CA ALA A 177 1.67 1.67 -0.89
C ALA A 177 1.04 0.45 -0.21
N ASP A 178 1.65 -0.05 0.87
CA ASP A 178 1.05 -1.15 1.64
C ASP A 178 -0.16 -0.72 2.47
N PHE A 179 -0.17 0.47 3.05
CA PHE A 179 -1.34 1.02 3.74
C PHE A 179 -2.56 1.10 2.81
N ILE A 180 -2.36 1.59 1.59
CA ILE A 180 -3.42 1.70 0.57
C ILE A 180 -3.85 0.32 0.07
N ARG A 181 -2.92 -0.62 -0.08
CA ARG A 181 -3.23 -2.01 -0.42
C ARG A 181 -4.11 -2.66 0.63
N ASP A 182 -3.86 -2.47 1.92
CA ASP A 182 -4.75 -2.99 2.98
C ASP A 182 -6.12 -2.30 2.98
N LEU A 183 -6.17 -1.00 2.67
CA LEU A 183 -7.42 -0.24 2.62
C LEU A 183 -8.32 -0.62 1.41
N TYR A 184 -7.74 -0.80 0.23
CA TYR A 184 -8.49 -0.96 -1.03
C TYR A 184 -8.30 -2.31 -1.73
N GLY A 185 -7.43 -3.18 -1.23
CA GLY A 185 -7.22 -4.52 -1.75
C GLY A 185 -8.54 -5.28 -1.94
N LEU A 186 -8.59 -6.15 -2.93
CA LEU A 186 -9.78 -6.95 -3.24
C LEU A 186 -9.52 -8.43 -2.98
N ASP A 187 -8.26 -8.82 -2.77
CA ASP A 187 -7.95 -10.20 -2.43
C ASP A 187 -8.24 -10.47 -0.95
N SER A 188 -8.90 -11.60 -0.77
CA SER A 188 -9.32 -12.18 0.48
C SER A 188 -8.14 -12.93 1.13
N LYS A 189 -7.25 -13.50 0.32
CA LYS A 189 -6.03 -14.19 0.75
C LYS A 189 -4.88 -13.19 0.84
N ASN A 190 -4.97 -12.19 1.72
CA ASN A 190 -3.90 -11.20 1.88
C ASN A 190 -2.58 -11.88 2.35
N ILE A 191 -1.76 -12.32 1.39
CA ILE A 191 -0.45 -12.95 1.61
C ILE A 191 0.60 -11.94 2.12
N TRP A 192 0.29 -10.66 2.03
CA TRP A 192 1.12 -9.53 2.42
C TRP A 192 0.53 -8.85 3.67
N SER A 193 0.45 -9.58 4.78
CA SER A 193 -0.22 -9.11 6.00
C SER A 193 0.45 -7.87 6.60
N ILE A 194 -0.33 -6.83 6.92
CA ILE A 194 0.14 -5.70 7.73
C ILE A 194 0.15 -6.10 9.21
N PRO A 195 1.26 -5.89 9.95
CA PRO A 195 1.30 -6.03 11.40
C PRO A 195 0.24 -5.15 12.08
N ARG A 196 -0.66 -5.77 12.86
CA ARG A 196 -1.74 -5.07 13.58
C ARG A 196 -1.28 -4.45 14.90
N ARG A 197 -0.17 -4.95 15.40
CA ARG A 197 0.54 -4.51 16.59
C ARG A 197 2.05 -4.70 16.38
N TYR A 198 2.85 -4.02 17.18
CA TYR A 198 4.28 -4.30 17.22
C TYR A 198 4.54 -5.67 17.86
N VAL A 199 5.31 -6.53 17.18
CA VAL A 199 5.53 -7.93 17.60
C VAL A 199 7.00 -8.33 17.76
N ASP A 200 7.94 -7.56 17.22
CA ASP A 200 9.36 -7.94 17.16
C ASP A 200 10.29 -6.72 17.21
N ASN A 201 11.28 -6.76 18.11
CA ASN A 201 12.28 -5.72 18.32
C ASN A 201 13.20 -5.45 17.11
N LYS A 202 13.15 -6.28 16.06
CA LYS A 202 13.89 -6.08 14.81
C LYS A 202 13.12 -5.32 13.74
N LYS A 203 11.81 -5.09 13.93
CA LYS A 203 10.99 -4.33 12.99
C LYS A 203 11.07 -2.83 13.31
N HIS A 204 11.09 -2.01 12.27
CA HIS A 204 11.14 -0.55 12.39
C HIS A 204 10.40 0.11 11.24
N TYR A 205 9.73 1.26 11.48
CA TYR A 205 8.99 1.97 10.44
C TYR A 205 9.88 2.34 9.23
N THR A 206 11.17 2.55 9.44
CA THR A 206 12.12 2.84 8.35
C THR A 206 12.30 1.71 7.35
N ASN A 207 11.83 0.50 7.66
CA ASN A 207 11.82 -0.62 6.71
C ASN A 207 10.81 -0.39 5.56
N GLY A 208 9.86 0.54 5.72
CA GLY A 208 8.77 0.73 4.76
C GLY A 208 7.75 -0.41 4.83
N TYR A 209 7.05 -0.63 3.72
CA TYR A 209 6.10 -1.73 3.54
C TYR A 209 5.14 -1.90 4.73
N GLY A 210 4.77 -3.14 5.07
CA GLY A 210 3.91 -3.47 6.19
C GLY A 210 4.36 -2.90 7.54
N ASP A 211 5.66 -2.78 7.81
CA ASP A 211 6.15 -2.25 9.09
C ASP A 211 5.77 -0.75 9.24
N ALA A 212 5.96 0.04 8.19
CA ALA A 212 5.52 1.44 8.15
C ALA A 212 3.99 1.57 8.10
N ALA A 213 3.33 0.72 7.30
CA ALA A 213 1.88 0.75 7.17
C ALA A 213 1.17 0.44 8.50
N GLY A 214 1.66 -0.56 9.26
CA GLY A 214 1.16 -0.87 10.60
C GLY A 214 1.32 0.29 11.57
N PHE A 215 2.45 1.00 11.49
CA PHE A 215 2.68 2.22 12.27
C PHE A 215 1.71 3.34 11.88
N PHE A 216 1.45 3.57 10.59
CA PHE A 216 0.45 4.54 10.13
C PHE A 216 -0.95 4.22 10.65
N LYS A 217 -1.37 2.95 10.59
CA LYS A 217 -2.66 2.51 11.13
C LYS A 217 -2.79 2.76 12.63
N TRP A 218 -1.72 2.51 13.39
CA TRP A 218 -1.71 2.81 14.82
C TRP A 218 -1.81 4.31 15.10
N ILE A 219 -1.07 5.14 14.36
CA ILE A 219 -1.18 6.61 14.48
C ILE A 219 -2.60 7.06 14.19
N ASP A 220 -3.22 6.54 13.12
CA ASP A 220 -4.58 6.93 12.74
C ASP A 220 -5.60 6.57 13.82
N ALA A 221 -5.47 5.38 14.41
CA ALA A 221 -6.35 4.91 15.48
C ALA A 221 -6.22 5.71 16.78
N ILE A 222 -5.02 6.19 17.13
CA ILE A 222 -4.78 6.92 18.38
C ILE A 222 -5.00 8.43 18.21
N TYR A 223 -4.45 9.01 17.15
CA TYR A 223 -4.26 10.45 17.01
C TYR A 223 -5.18 11.09 15.97
N ARG A 224 -5.73 10.33 15.02
CA ARG A 224 -6.40 10.88 13.83
C ARG A 224 -7.78 10.28 13.56
N GLN A 225 -8.49 9.88 14.61
CA GLN A 225 -9.86 9.37 14.49
C GLN A 225 -10.75 10.39 13.77
N ASN A 226 -11.44 9.95 12.71
CA ASN A 226 -12.29 10.77 11.86
C ASN A 226 -11.57 11.90 11.09
N GLN A 227 -10.25 11.78 10.90
CA GLN A 227 -9.46 12.68 10.06
C GLN A 227 -8.93 11.93 8.83
N LEU A 228 -8.32 12.65 7.90
CA LEU A 228 -7.62 12.03 6.77
C LEU A 228 -6.48 11.13 7.30
N PRO A 229 -6.32 9.90 6.78
CA PRO A 229 -5.22 9.02 7.18
C PRO A 229 -3.86 9.69 7.09
N VAL A 230 -2.97 9.42 8.04
CA VAL A 230 -1.68 10.11 8.18
C VAL A 230 -0.84 9.99 6.90
N ALA A 231 -0.81 8.82 6.28
CA ALA A 231 -0.09 8.57 5.04
C ALA A 231 -0.62 9.44 3.88
N ALA A 232 -1.94 9.62 3.81
CA ALA A 232 -2.58 10.46 2.81
C ALA A 232 -2.36 11.96 3.09
N GLU A 233 -2.48 12.40 4.34
CA GLU A 233 -2.23 13.79 4.73
C GLU A 233 -0.79 14.22 4.44
N ILE A 234 0.19 13.37 4.76
CA ILE A 234 1.61 13.60 4.43
C ILE A 234 1.81 13.68 2.92
N SER A 235 1.23 12.73 2.17
CA SER A 235 1.33 12.72 0.70
C SER A 235 0.79 14.03 0.10
N ARG A 236 -0.42 14.45 0.50
CA ARG A 236 -1.07 15.67 0.00
C ARG A 236 -0.33 16.93 0.39
N THR A 237 0.14 17.02 1.64
CA THR A 237 0.92 18.17 2.12
C THR A 237 2.20 18.30 1.31
N THR A 238 2.83 17.17 0.99
CA THR A 238 4.12 17.14 0.29
C THR A 238 4.01 17.49 -1.20
N LEU A 239 2.80 17.51 -1.77
CA LEU A 239 2.59 18.02 -3.14
C LEU A 239 2.93 19.52 -3.24
N THR A 240 2.68 20.29 -2.19
CA THR A 240 2.81 21.76 -2.20
C THR A 240 3.85 22.29 -1.20
N THR A 241 4.23 21.50 -0.20
CA THR A 241 5.14 21.91 0.88
C THR A 241 6.26 20.89 1.03
N PRO A 242 7.55 21.29 1.12
CA PRO A 242 8.63 20.36 1.37
C PRO A 242 8.43 19.55 2.66
N TYR A 243 8.73 18.25 2.62
CA TYR A 243 8.65 17.38 3.79
C TYR A 243 9.69 17.78 4.85
N THR A 244 9.26 17.87 6.11
CA THR A 244 10.11 17.89 7.30
C THR A 244 9.46 17.05 8.38
N ASP A 245 10.24 16.57 9.36
CA ASP A 245 9.71 15.78 10.49
C ASP A 245 8.72 16.56 11.37
N ASP A 246 8.65 17.90 11.24
CA ASP A 246 7.69 18.74 11.95
C ASP A 246 6.23 18.41 11.59
N ILE A 247 5.99 17.78 10.43
CA ILE A 247 4.65 17.34 10.05
C ILE A 247 4.08 16.34 11.06
N TRP A 248 4.91 15.49 11.66
CA TRP A 248 4.45 14.55 12.70
C TRP A 248 3.94 15.29 13.93
N VAL A 249 4.64 16.35 14.35
CA VAL A 249 4.23 17.20 15.47
C VAL A 249 2.95 17.94 15.12
N ALA A 250 2.82 18.47 13.91
CA ALA A 250 1.61 19.16 13.47
C ALA A 250 0.38 18.23 13.44
N LEU A 251 0.57 16.98 13.00
CA LEU A 251 -0.52 16.01 12.83
C LEU A 251 -0.90 15.25 14.11
N THR A 252 -0.01 15.17 15.10
CA THR A 252 -0.20 14.31 16.29
C THR A 252 0.14 14.97 17.63
N GLY A 253 0.82 16.13 17.61
CA GLY A 253 1.41 16.76 18.78
C GLY A 253 2.71 16.11 19.28
N LYS A 254 3.26 15.12 18.56
CA LYS A 254 4.45 14.36 18.96
C LYS A 254 5.47 14.26 17.83
N SER A 255 6.76 14.18 18.19
CA SER A 255 7.81 13.88 17.23
C SER A 255 7.71 12.43 16.75
N LEU A 256 8.30 12.14 15.59
CA LEU A 256 8.36 10.79 15.03
C LEU A 256 8.96 9.77 16.01
N ASP A 257 10.05 10.13 16.69
CA ASP A 257 10.70 9.27 17.70
C ASP A 257 9.79 9.00 18.91
N ALA A 258 9.02 10.00 19.37
CA ALA A 258 8.10 9.82 20.47
C ALA A 258 6.94 8.89 20.07
N LEU A 259 6.39 9.06 18.87
CA LEU A 259 5.35 8.19 18.32
C LEU A 259 5.85 6.75 18.19
N TRP A 260 7.06 6.55 17.66
CA TRP A 260 7.61 5.21 17.51
C TRP A 260 7.84 4.54 18.87
N ASN A 261 8.41 5.25 19.84
CA ASN A 261 8.58 4.73 21.19
C ASN A 261 7.25 4.34 21.83
N GLU A 262 6.18 5.09 21.59
CA GLU A 262 4.86 4.73 22.07
C GLU A 262 4.29 3.50 21.35
N TYR A 263 4.41 3.41 20.03
CA TYR A 263 3.94 2.25 19.27
C TYR A 263 4.61 0.94 19.73
N VAL A 264 5.91 0.98 20.03
CA VAL A 264 6.66 -0.18 20.54
C VAL A 264 6.22 -0.58 21.94
N ASN A 265 5.94 0.38 22.83
CA ASN A 265 5.63 0.11 24.23
C ASN A 265 4.13 -0.08 24.53
N PHE A 266 3.27 0.46 23.67
CA PHE A 266 1.82 0.33 23.72
C PHE A 266 1.31 -0.27 22.41
N PRO A 267 1.70 -1.53 22.11
CA PRO A 267 1.37 -2.17 20.85
C PRO A 267 -0.13 -2.51 20.72
N VAL A 268 -0.93 -2.22 21.76
CA VAL A 268 -2.37 -2.47 21.73
C VAL A 268 -3.00 -1.56 20.69
N THR A 269 -3.62 -2.16 19.69
CA THR A 269 -4.41 -1.41 18.73
C THR A 269 -5.64 -0.83 19.43
N PRO A 270 -5.93 0.48 19.31
CA PRO A 270 -7.20 1.02 19.80
C PRO A 270 -8.38 0.31 19.12
N PRO A 271 -9.53 0.23 19.81
CA PRO A 271 -10.72 -0.35 19.20
C PRO A 271 -11.05 0.40 17.92
N TYR A 272 -11.15 -0.34 16.82
CA TYR A 272 -11.53 0.21 15.53
C TYR A 272 -12.92 0.84 15.62
N THR A 273 -13.18 1.89 14.84
CA THR A 273 -14.51 2.54 14.81
C THR A 273 -15.38 2.03 13.65
N THR A 274 -14.79 1.28 12.72
CA THR A 274 -15.45 0.71 11.53
C THR A 274 -15.21 -0.80 11.42
N GLY A 275 -15.94 -1.45 10.51
CA GLY A 275 -15.80 -2.89 10.23
C GLY A 275 -16.85 -3.78 10.90
N VAL A 276 -16.46 -5.04 11.13
CA VAL A 276 -17.27 -6.12 11.69
C VAL A 276 -17.29 -6.01 13.22
N SER A 277 -18.44 -6.21 13.86
CA SER A 277 -18.52 -6.25 15.33
C SER A 277 -18.62 -7.68 15.85
N VAL A 278 -17.77 -8.07 16.79
CA VAL A 278 -17.86 -9.32 17.55
C VAL A 278 -18.32 -9.05 18.98
N PHE A 279 -19.11 -9.96 19.54
CA PHE A 279 -19.68 -9.83 20.87
C PHE A 279 -19.51 -11.13 21.67
N ASN A 280 -19.35 -11.02 22.99
CA ASN A 280 -19.33 -12.21 23.86
C ASN A 280 -20.69 -12.69 24.35
N GLY A 281 -21.76 -11.93 24.07
CA GLY A 281 -23.12 -12.34 24.31
C GLY A 281 -23.85 -12.70 23.02
N ALA A 282 -24.83 -13.59 23.13
CA ALA A 282 -25.83 -13.82 22.09
C ALA A 282 -26.67 -12.56 21.85
N ASN A 283 -27.25 -12.44 20.67
CA ASN A 283 -28.08 -11.31 20.23
C ASN A 283 -27.39 -9.95 20.40
N PHE A 284 -26.06 -9.91 20.15
CA PHE A 284 -25.25 -8.69 20.21
C PHE A 284 -25.24 -8.02 21.59
N THR A 285 -25.26 -8.85 22.65
CA THR A 285 -25.15 -8.40 24.04
C THR A 285 -23.72 -8.57 24.57
N GLY A 286 -23.43 -8.03 25.75
CA GLY A 286 -22.09 -8.09 26.34
C GLY A 286 -21.16 -7.02 25.79
N TYR A 287 -19.86 -7.31 25.68
CA TYR A 287 -18.91 -6.37 25.07
C TYR A 287 -19.06 -6.36 23.55
N GLU A 288 -18.66 -5.25 22.93
CA GLU A 288 -18.51 -5.11 21.48
C GLU A 288 -17.05 -4.78 21.18
N VAL A 289 -16.44 -5.56 20.28
CA VAL A 289 -15.18 -5.17 19.64
C VAL A 289 -15.41 -5.08 18.14
N LYS A 290 -15.02 -3.95 17.55
CA LYS A 290 -15.04 -3.75 16.10
C LYS A 290 -13.69 -4.15 15.51
N LEU A 291 -13.73 -4.80 14.36
CA LEU A 291 -12.60 -5.34 13.62
C LEU A 291 -12.71 -4.87 12.16
N GLU A 292 -11.73 -4.10 11.70
CA GLU A 292 -11.58 -3.78 10.28
C GLU A 292 -11.15 -5.03 9.49
N ARG A 293 -11.07 -4.90 8.15
CA ARG A 293 -10.38 -5.90 7.32
C ARG A 293 -9.02 -6.24 7.93
N GLY A 294 -8.66 -7.52 7.97
CA GLY A 294 -7.39 -7.99 8.48
C GLY A 294 -7.41 -9.42 8.99
N ASN A 295 -6.21 -9.92 9.28
CA ASN A 295 -5.98 -11.22 9.92
C ASN A 295 -5.76 -10.98 11.41
N TYR A 296 -6.51 -11.68 12.26
CA TYR A 296 -6.46 -11.54 13.71
C TYR A 296 -6.14 -12.90 14.35
N ASP A 297 -4.90 -13.07 14.79
CA ASP A 297 -4.54 -14.22 15.63
C ASP A 297 -5.07 -14.02 17.07
N LEU A 298 -4.85 -15.00 17.94
CA LEU A 298 -5.32 -14.92 19.32
C LEU A 298 -4.72 -13.70 20.06
N GLN A 299 -3.44 -13.41 19.85
CA GLN A 299 -2.79 -12.32 20.57
C GLN A 299 -3.28 -10.94 20.09
N ASP A 300 -3.63 -10.81 18.81
CA ASP A 300 -4.26 -9.62 18.26
C ASP A 300 -5.67 -9.43 18.85
N LEU A 301 -6.47 -10.49 18.89
CA LEU A 301 -7.80 -10.48 19.51
C LEU A 301 -7.74 -10.09 20.99
N LEU A 302 -6.84 -10.69 21.75
CA LEU A 302 -6.63 -10.36 23.17
C LEU A 302 -6.22 -8.90 23.35
N SER A 303 -5.39 -8.35 22.45
CA SER A 303 -4.99 -6.94 22.50
C SER A 303 -6.19 -6.01 22.30
N LEU A 304 -7.13 -6.39 21.43
CA LEU A 304 -8.36 -5.65 21.16
C LEU A 304 -9.46 -5.85 22.21
N GLY A 305 -9.20 -6.65 23.26
CA GLY A 305 -10.15 -6.95 24.32
C GLY A 305 -11.10 -8.12 24.01
N VAL A 306 -10.85 -8.89 22.95
CA VAL A 306 -11.57 -10.13 22.65
C VAL A 306 -10.89 -11.28 23.37
N THR A 307 -11.52 -11.80 24.41
CA THR A 307 -11.04 -12.99 25.12
C THR A 307 -11.13 -14.23 24.24
N ASP A 308 -10.14 -15.11 24.36
CA ASP A 308 -10.14 -16.43 23.73
C ASP A 308 -11.46 -17.18 24.00
N ASN A 309 -11.99 -17.84 22.97
CA ASN A 309 -13.17 -18.71 23.14
C ASN A 309 -14.40 -17.99 23.71
N GLN A 310 -14.54 -16.68 23.48
CA GLN A 310 -15.69 -15.92 23.99
C GLN A 310 -16.59 -15.30 22.93
N ILE A 311 -16.28 -15.36 21.64
CA ILE A 311 -17.17 -14.81 20.61
C ILE A 311 -18.47 -15.65 20.52
N ALA A 312 -19.60 -14.99 20.71
CA ALA A 312 -20.94 -15.60 20.73
C ALA A 312 -21.90 -15.04 19.67
N SER A 313 -21.66 -13.83 19.16
CA SER A 313 -22.41 -13.28 18.02
C SER A 313 -21.57 -12.29 17.20
N ILE A 314 -21.99 -12.02 15.96
CA ILE A 314 -21.23 -11.18 15.01
C ILE A 314 -22.16 -10.33 14.14
N LYS A 315 -21.86 -9.04 13.98
CA LYS A 315 -22.49 -8.15 12.99
C LYS A 315 -21.53 -7.92 11.83
N ILE A 316 -22.00 -8.23 10.62
CA ILE A 316 -21.23 -8.12 9.38
C ILE A 316 -21.95 -7.11 8.48
N PRO A 317 -21.38 -5.91 8.26
CA PRO A 317 -21.90 -4.96 7.28
C PRO A 317 -21.86 -5.50 5.86
N ASP A 318 -22.67 -4.95 4.96
CA ASP A 318 -22.66 -5.33 3.55
C ASP A 318 -21.26 -5.15 2.94
N GLY A 319 -20.85 -6.13 2.14
CA GLY A 319 -19.53 -6.13 1.49
C GLY A 319 -18.41 -6.80 2.30
N TYR A 320 -18.65 -7.16 3.57
CA TYR A 320 -17.67 -7.89 4.38
C TYR A 320 -17.89 -9.40 4.35
N LYS A 321 -16.80 -10.15 4.48
CA LYS A 321 -16.81 -11.58 4.76
C LYS A 321 -15.89 -11.89 5.93
N VAL A 322 -16.31 -12.79 6.82
CA VAL A 322 -15.52 -13.18 7.99
C VAL A 322 -15.30 -14.68 7.98
N LYS A 323 -14.05 -15.09 8.12
CA LYS A 323 -13.66 -16.48 8.27
C LYS A 323 -13.11 -16.70 9.67
N VAL A 324 -13.81 -17.47 10.48
CA VAL A 324 -13.41 -17.79 11.86
C VAL A 324 -12.78 -19.18 11.93
N TYR A 325 -11.92 -19.38 12.92
CA TYR A 325 -11.17 -20.60 13.14
C TYR A 325 -11.18 -20.96 14.63
N VAL A 326 -11.32 -22.25 14.93
CA VAL A 326 -11.35 -22.72 16.32
C VAL A 326 -9.98 -22.76 16.97
N ASP A 327 -8.91 -22.85 16.18
CA ASP A 327 -7.54 -22.82 16.70
C ASP A 327 -6.88 -21.46 16.41
N ILE A 328 -5.75 -21.23 17.08
CA ILE A 328 -4.85 -20.10 16.81
C ILE A 328 -4.24 -20.22 15.40
N ASN A 329 -3.66 -19.12 14.90
CA ASN A 329 -2.93 -19.10 13.62
C ASN A 329 -3.74 -19.59 12.41
N PHE A 330 -5.05 -19.33 12.40
CA PHE A 330 -5.96 -19.64 11.30
C PHE A 330 -6.03 -21.15 10.97
N ALA A 331 -5.98 -21.99 12.00
CA ALA A 331 -5.98 -23.45 11.90
C ALA A 331 -7.28 -24.08 12.45
N GLY A 332 -7.39 -25.40 12.29
CA GLY A 332 -8.52 -26.16 12.83
C GLY A 332 -9.81 -26.05 12.02
N GLU A 333 -10.93 -26.37 12.65
CA GLU A 333 -12.26 -26.19 12.08
C GLU A 333 -12.52 -24.71 11.78
N GLN A 334 -13.11 -24.43 10.61
CA GLN A 334 -13.35 -23.07 10.13
C GLN A 334 -14.80 -22.86 9.71
N LYS A 335 -15.26 -21.61 9.76
CA LYS A 335 -16.55 -21.22 9.19
C LYS A 335 -16.48 -19.84 8.55
N VAL A 336 -17.21 -19.67 7.45
CA VAL A 336 -17.35 -18.41 6.73
C VAL A 336 -18.72 -17.81 7.00
N PHE A 337 -18.75 -16.52 7.33
CA PHE A 337 -19.94 -15.71 7.51
C PHE A 337 -19.91 -14.55 6.51
N THR A 338 -21.00 -14.37 5.76
CA THR A 338 -21.21 -13.26 4.82
C THR A 338 -22.35 -12.33 5.25
N SER A 339 -22.95 -12.60 6.41
CA SER A 339 -24.06 -11.84 6.97
C SER A 339 -24.05 -11.94 8.48
N THR A 340 -24.64 -10.95 9.15
CA THR A 340 -24.82 -10.90 10.60
C THR A 340 -25.40 -12.21 11.16
N SER A 341 -24.78 -12.73 12.23
CA SER A 341 -25.26 -13.90 12.97
C SER A 341 -25.55 -13.52 14.43
N PRO A 342 -26.83 -13.56 14.89
CA PRO A 342 -27.18 -13.22 16.27
C PRO A 342 -26.67 -14.25 17.28
N VAL A 343 -26.33 -15.46 16.85
CA VAL A 343 -25.72 -16.50 17.67
C VAL A 343 -24.77 -17.31 16.78
N MET A 344 -23.59 -17.67 17.29
CA MET A 344 -22.72 -18.67 16.64
C MET A 344 -23.35 -20.06 16.72
N ASP A 345 -23.16 -20.88 15.71
CA ASP A 345 -23.58 -22.30 15.78
C ASP A 345 -22.69 -23.10 16.71
N GLU A 346 -23.14 -24.30 17.10
CA GLU A 346 -22.47 -25.15 18.10
C GLU A 346 -21.01 -25.49 17.76
N ALA A 347 -20.67 -25.54 16.47
CA ALA A 347 -19.31 -25.74 16.00
C ALA A 347 -18.36 -24.59 16.36
N MET A 348 -18.86 -23.35 16.39
CA MET A 348 -18.06 -22.13 16.54
C MET A 348 -18.29 -21.40 17.86
N LEU A 349 -19.44 -21.62 18.50
CA LEU A 349 -19.83 -20.92 19.73
C LEU A 349 -18.80 -21.13 20.83
N LEU A 350 -18.22 -20.02 21.30
CA LEU A 350 -17.21 -20.02 22.37
C LEU A 350 -16.00 -20.91 22.07
N LYS A 351 -15.64 -21.04 20.79
CA LYS A 351 -14.51 -21.86 20.32
C LYS A 351 -13.55 -21.09 19.42
N ILE A 352 -13.84 -19.83 19.08
CA ILE A 352 -13.07 -19.07 18.10
C ILE A 352 -11.81 -18.50 18.77
N SER A 353 -10.64 -18.84 18.21
CA SER A 353 -9.32 -18.36 18.66
C SER A 353 -8.57 -17.54 17.59
N SER A 354 -9.02 -17.55 16.33
CA SER A 354 -8.52 -16.63 15.30
C SER A 354 -9.56 -16.36 14.22
N LEU A 355 -9.45 -15.23 13.52
CA LEU A 355 -10.36 -14.88 12.43
C LEU A 355 -9.72 -13.99 11.36
N ILE A 356 -10.29 -14.02 10.16
CA ILE A 356 -9.94 -13.16 9.03
C ILE A 356 -11.19 -12.36 8.64
N VAL A 357 -11.05 -11.04 8.54
CA VAL A 357 -12.06 -10.11 8.01
C VAL A 357 -11.62 -9.66 6.62
N GLU A 358 -12.48 -9.78 5.62
CA GLU A 358 -12.20 -9.51 4.19
C GLU A 358 -13.18 -8.51 3.59
#